data_AF-A0A497NY94-F1
#
_entry.id   AF-A0A497NY94-F1
#
_cell.length_a   1.000
_cell.length_b   1.000
_cell.length_c   1.000
_cell.angle_alpha   90.00
_cell.angle_beta   90.00
_cell.angle_gamma   90.00
#
_symmetry.space_group_name_H-M   'P 1'
#
loop_
_entity.id
_entity.type
_entity.pdbx_description
1 polymer ?
#
loop_
_entity_poly.entity_id
_entity_poly.type
_entity_poly.pdbx_seq_one_letter_code
_entity_poly.pdbx_strand_id
1 'polypeptide(L)'
;MKMSSPLTLDPLILPMVEGEEILDVGCAKGKWGFLLRTNWWRTKDGSGHKEPKLLIGIDLFTPFLRKAKHHRIYDDVVCCSGSALPFKEASFDTVIASEVIEHMDKD
;
A
#
# COMPACT_ATOMS: atom_id res chain seq x y z
N MET A 1 -12.28 15.38 8.32
CA MET A 1 -12.30 13.92 8.06
C MET A 1 -11.35 13.65 6.91
N LYS A 2 -10.21 12.97 7.11
CA LYS A 2 -9.35 12.57 5.97
C LYS A 2 -10.13 11.55 5.13
N MET A 3 -10.39 11.90 3.87
CA MET A 3 -11.05 11.02 2.90
C MET A 3 -10.05 9.98 2.38
N SER A 4 -10.54 8.82 1.94
CA SER A 4 -9.72 7.87 1.18
C SER A 4 -9.29 8.50 -0.15
N SER A 5 -8.20 8.01 -0.74
CA SER A 5 -7.78 8.46 -2.07
C SER A 5 -8.94 8.38 -3.07
N PRO A 6 -9.08 9.34 -4.00
CA PRO A 6 -10.15 9.34 -5.00
C PRO A 6 -10.21 8.04 -5.81
N LEU A 7 -11.41 7.55 -6.13
CA LEU A 7 -11.59 6.34 -6.95
C LEU A 7 -11.06 6.51 -8.38
N THR A 8 -10.88 7.76 -8.83
CA THR A 8 -10.31 8.11 -10.13
C THR A 8 -8.85 7.70 -10.28
N LEU A 9 -8.14 7.46 -9.16
CA LEU A 9 -6.76 6.99 -9.18
C LEU A 9 -6.64 5.47 -9.39
N ASP A 10 -7.69 4.70 -9.12
CA ASP A 10 -7.68 3.24 -9.23
C ASP A 10 -7.26 2.72 -10.61
N PRO A 11 -7.81 3.23 -11.75
CA PRO A 11 -7.37 2.81 -13.08
C PRO A 11 -5.97 3.31 -13.47
N LEU A 12 -5.37 4.20 -12.69
CA LEU A 12 -4.01 4.68 -12.92
C LEU A 12 -3.00 3.87 -12.11
N ILE A 13 -3.26 3.68 -10.81
CA ILE A 13 -2.31 3.06 -9.90
C ILE A 13 -2.23 1.55 -10.10
N LEU A 14 -3.37 0.84 -10.19
CA LEU A 14 -3.33 -0.62 -10.26
C LEU A 14 -2.49 -1.13 -11.46
N PRO A 15 -2.65 -0.61 -12.70
CA PRO A 15 -1.85 -1.07 -13.83
C PRO A 15 -0.35 -0.76 -13.74
N MET A 16 0.07 0.13 -12.83
CA MET A 16 1.49 0.46 -12.62
C MET A 16 2.17 -0.47 -11.63
N VAL A 17 1.42 -1.31 -10.91
CA VAL A 17 1.98 -2.26 -9.94
C VAL A 17 2.56 -3.46 -10.66
N GLU A 18 3.82 -3.76 -10.35
CA GLU A 18 4.63 -4.85 -10.91
C GLU A 18 5.19 -5.72 -9.78
N GLY A 19 5.39 -7.00 -10.06
CA GLY A 19 5.88 -7.99 -9.10
C GLY A 19 4.83 -8.40 -8.07
N GLU A 20 5.27 -9.12 -7.03
CA GLU A 20 4.40 -9.76 -6.04
C GLU A 20 4.73 -9.35 -4.59
N GLU A 21 5.84 -8.64 -4.36
CA GLU A 21 6.21 -8.05 -3.06
C GLU A 21 5.99 -6.53 -3.02
N ILE A 22 4.94 -6.09 -2.33
CA ILE A 22 4.43 -4.71 -2.41
C ILE A 22 4.47 -3.99 -1.05
N LEU A 23 4.90 -2.73 -1.07
CA LEU A 23 4.84 -1.80 0.06
C LEU A 23 3.88 -0.64 -0.22
N ASP A 24 2.94 -0.39 0.68
CA ASP A 24 2.02 0.74 0.64
C ASP A 24 2.38 1.78 1.73
N VAL A 25 2.90 2.93 1.31
CA VAL A 25 3.39 4.02 2.16
C VAL A 25 2.27 5.03 2.41
N GLY A 26 1.98 5.29 3.69
CA GLY A 26 0.79 6.07 4.06
C GLY A 26 -0.49 5.27 3.84
N CYS A 27 -0.47 3.98 4.19
CA CYS A 27 -1.51 3.02 3.86
C CYS A 27 -2.89 3.35 4.47
N ALA A 28 -2.91 4.22 5.48
CA ALA A 28 -4.10 4.63 6.20
C ALA A 28 -5.01 3.44 6.55
N LYS A 29 -6.30 3.52 6.18
CA LYS A 29 -7.28 2.46 6.47
C LYS A 29 -7.20 1.26 5.50
N GLY A 30 -6.32 1.31 4.51
CA GLY A 30 -5.99 0.18 3.66
C GLY A 30 -6.64 0.12 2.28
N LYS A 31 -6.91 1.27 1.64
CA LYS A 31 -7.58 1.28 0.32
C LYS A 31 -6.78 0.49 -0.72
N TRP A 32 -5.50 0.81 -0.90
CA TRP A 32 -4.69 0.19 -1.94
C TRP A 32 -4.44 -1.28 -1.65
N GLY A 33 -4.13 -1.64 -0.41
CA GLY A 33 -4.00 -3.04 -0.03
C GLY A 33 -5.27 -3.86 -0.32
N PHE A 34 -6.45 -3.32 -0.02
CA PHE A 34 -7.72 -3.99 -0.32
C PHE A 34 -7.94 -4.15 -1.83
N LEU A 35 -7.64 -3.12 -2.63
CA LEU A 35 -7.76 -3.19 -4.08
C LEU A 35 -6.77 -4.18 -4.69
N LEU A 36 -5.54 -4.28 -4.18
CA LEU A 36 -4.57 -5.27 -4.65
C LEU A 36 -5.02 -6.71 -4.37
N ARG A 37 -5.62 -6.96 -3.21
CA ARG A 37 -6.17 -8.29 -2.85
C ARG A 37 -7.38 -8.67 -3.71
N THR A 38 -8.25 -7.71 -4.01
CA THR A 38 -9.52 -7.98 -4.71
C THR A 38 -9.46 -7.82 -6.22
N ASN A 39 -8.51 -7.04 -6.72
CA ASN A 39 -8.41 -6.66 -8.13
C ASN A 39 -6.99 -6.87 -8.68
N TRP A 40 -6.26 -7.87 -8.19
CA TRP A 40 -4.91 -8.18 -8.67
C TRP A 40 -4.82 -8.30 -10.19
N TRP A 41 -5.85 -8.85 -10.84
CA TRP A 41 -5.95 -8.96 -12.31
C TRP A 41 -5.81 -7.62 -13.07
N ARG A 42 -5.85 -6.47 -12.39
CA ARG A 42 -5.64 -5.14 -12.96
C ARG A 42 -4.20 -4.66 -12.90
N THR A 43 -3.30 -5.39 -12.22
CA THR A 43 -1.87 -5.06 -12.15
C THR A 43 -1.12 -5.58 -13.38
N LYS A 44 0.14 -5.15 -13.55
CA LYS A 44 0.94 -5.48 -14.73
C LYS A 44 1.15 -6.98 -14.91
N ASP A 45 1.43 -7.67 -13.80
CA ASP A 45 1.64 -9.13 -13.74
C ASP A 45 0.42 -9.90 -13.24
N GLY A 46 -0.70 -9.19 -13.05
CA GLY A 46 -1.95 -9.71 -12.55
C GLY A 46 -2.57 -10.72 -13.50
N SER A 47 -2.76 -11.96 -13.05
CA SER A 47 -3.47 -12.98 -13.82
C SER A 47 -4.45 -13.78 -12.95
N GLY A 48 -5.69 -13.91 -13.40
CA GLY A 48 -6.71 -14.74 -12.73
C GLY A 48 -7.04 -14.27 -11.31
N HIS A 49 -7.15 -15.22 -10.38
CA HIS A 49 -7.47 -14.99 -8.97
C HIS A 49 -6.24 -14.96 -8.05
N LYS A 50 -5.07 -14.64 -8.58
CA LYS A 50 -3.86 -14.47 -7.75
C LYS A 50 -3.97 -13.22 -6.88
N GLU A 51 -3.13 -13.19 -5.85
CA GLU A 51 -2.92 -12.06 -4.95
C GLU A 51 -1.41 -11.81 -4.83
N PRO A 52 -0.96 -10.64 -4.35
CA PRO A 52 0.46 -10.43 -4.06
C PRO A 52 0.96 -11.46 -3.03
N LYS A 53 2.19 -11.94 -3.21
CA LYS A 53 2.87 -12.85 -2.26
C LYS A 53 3.13 -12.17 -0.92
N LEU A 54 3.48 -10.89 -0.96
CA LEU A 54 3.71 -10.09 0.23
C LEU A 54 3.12 -8.70 0.01
N LEU A 55 2.32 -8.25 0.96
CA LEU A 55 1.72 -6.92 0.96
C LEU A 55 1.82 -6.30 2.35
N ILE A 56 2.68 -5.28 2.48
CA ILE A 56 2.94 -4.56 3.73
C ILE A 56 2.41 -3.14 3.64
N GLY A 57 1.76 -2.67 4.70
CA GLY A 57 1.30 -1.29 4.82
C GLY A 57 2.01 -0.54 5.93
N ILE A 58 2.42 0.71 5.69
CA ILE A 58 3.01 1.57 6.72
C ILE A 58 2.27 2.89 6.86
N ASP A 59 2.16 3.38 8.08
CA ASP A 59 1.56 4.68 8.41
C ASP A 59 2.04 5.12 9.80
N LEU A 60 2.14 6.43 10.03
CA LEU A 60 2.48 6.98 11.35
C LEU A 60 1.29 6.95 12.32
N PHE A 61 0.05 6.94 11.80
CA PHE A 61 -1.16 7.03 12.61
C PHE A 61 -1.67 5.65 13.03
N THR A 62 -1.25 5.21 14.22
CA THR A 62 -1.59 3.88 14.76
C THR A 62 -3.09 3.49 14.75
N PRO A 63 -4.08 4.40 14.91
CA PRO A 63 -5.49 4.01 14.80
C PRO A 63 -5.88 3.50 13.41
N PHE A 64 -5.22 3.99 12.34
CA PHE A 64 -5.41 3.47 10.99
C PHE A 64 -4.82 2.07 10.85
N LEU A 65 -3.60 1.85 11.35
CA LEU A 65 -2.96 0.54 11.35
C LEU A 65 -3.78 -0.51 12.12
N ARG A 66 -4.34 -0.15 13.28
CA ARG A 66 -5.24 -1.04 14.03
C ARG A 66 -6.44 -1.47 13.20
N LYS A 67 -7.04 -0.56 12.44
CA LYS A 67 -8.17 -0.86 11.57
C LYS A 67 -7.75 -1.75 10.39
N ALA A 68 -6.65 -1.43 9.72
CA ALA A 68 -6.12 -2.22 8.62
C ALA A 68 -5.77 -3.66 9.06
N LYS A 69 -5.16 -3.80 10.25
CA LYS A 69 -4.85 -5.10 10.87
C LYS A 69 -6.10 -5.88 11.27
N HIS A 70 -7.10 -5.21 11.87
CA HIS A 70 -8.37 -5.84 12.23
C HIS A 70 -9.08 -6.45 11.00
N HIS A 71 -9.04 -5.74 9.87
CA HIS A 71 -9.62 -6.22 8.61
C HIS A 71 -8.70 -7.13 7.79
N ARG A 72 -7.47 -7.42 8.26
CA ARG A 72 -6.47 -8.27 7.58
C ARG A 72 -6.24 -7.86 6.12
N ILE A 73 -6.12 -6.56 5.90
CA ILE A 73 -5.91 -6.00 4.55
C ILE A 73 -4.49 -6.32 4.03
N TYR A 74 -3.51 -6.24 4.92
CA TYR A 74 -2.09 -6.47 4.67
C TYR A 74 -1.65 -7.74 5.40
N ASP A 75 -0.55 -8.34 4.94
CA ASP A 75 0.11 -9.44 5.66
C ASP A 75 0.65 -8.95 7.01
N ASP A 76 1.20 -7.73 7.03
CA ASP A 76 1.47 -7.01 8.27
C ASP A 76 1.42 -5.48 8.07
N VAL A 77 1.38 -4.76 9.19
CA VAL A 77 1.43 -3.30 9.23
C VAL A 77 2.51 -2.79 10.17
N VAL A 78 3.27 -1.79 9.74
CA VAL A 78 4.38 -1.22 10.52
C VAL A 78 4.14 0.26 10.79
N CYS A 79 4.34 0.66 12.04
CA CYS A 79 4.28 2.08 12.44
C CYS A 79 5.67 2.70 12.24
N CYS A 80 5.91 3.28 11.06
CA CYS A 80 7.17 3.96 10.74
C CYS A 80 6.94 5.12 9.76
N SER A 81 7.97 5.97 9.61
CA SER A 81 7.98 7.03 8.61
C SER A 81 8.35 6.48 7.24
N GLY A 82 7.72 7.01 6.17
CA GLY A 82 8.13 6.74 4.80
C GLY A 82 9.55 7.23 4.47
N SER A 83 10.10 8.17 5.26
CA SER A 83 11.49 8.66 5.12
C SER A 83 12.53 7.77 5.82
N ALA A 84 12.10 6.80 6.64
CA ALA A 84 13.00 5.94 7.41
C ALA A 84 12.41 4.52 7.49
N LEU A 85 12.54 3.79 6.39
CA LEU A 85 11.97 2.46 6.23
C LEU A 85 12.80 1.38 6.96
N PRO A 86 12.20 0.57 7.85
CA PRO A 86 12.89 -0.48 8.60
C PRO A 86 13.00 -1.79 7.79
N PHE A 87 13.15 -1.70 6.47
CA PHE A 87 13.17 -2.84 5.57
C PHE A 87 14.55 -3.00 4.95
N LYS A 88 14.86 -4.23 4.52
CA LYS A 88 16.08 -4.50 3.75
C LYS A 88 16.01 -3.76 2.41
N GLU A 89 17.14 -3.29 1.92
CA GLU A 89 17.22 -2.74 0.56
C GLU A 89 16.70 -3.75 -0.49
N ALA A 90 16.01 -3.23 -1.51
CA ALA A 90 15.46 -3.99 -2.64
C ALA A 90 14.60 -5.20 -2.22
N SER A 91 13.79 -5.06 -1.16
CA SER A 91 12.90 -6.13 -0.68
C SER A 91 11.47 -6.07 -1.22
N PHE A 92 11.15 -5.07 -2.04
CA PHE A 92 9.82 -4.88 -2.65
C PHE A 92 9.99 -4.58 -4.13
N ASP A 93 9.15 -5.19 -4.96
CA ASP A 93 9.08 -4.94 -6.39
C ASP A 93 8.43 -3.59 -6.70
N THR A 94 7.39 -3.24 -5.93
CA THR A 94 6.66 -1.98 -6.05
C THR A 94 6.46 -1.31 -4.70
N VAL A 95 6.71 0.00 -4.66
CA VAL A 95 6.35 0.88 -3.56
C VAL A 95 5.28 1.86 -4.01
N ILE A 96 4.11 1.83 -3.37
CA ILE A 96 3.02 2.78 -3.60
C ILE A 96 3.16 3.91 -2.58
N ALA A 97 3.30 5.15 -3.06
CA ALA A 97 3.34 6.35 -2.24
C ALA A 97 2.34 7.39 -2.79
N SER A 98 1.05 7.04 -2.75
CA SER A 98 -0.03 7.88 -3.30
C SER A 98 -0.54 8.87 -2.27
N GLU A 99 -0.50 10.17 -2.60
CA GLU A 99 -1.03 11.26 -1.74
C GLU A 99 -0.39 11.28 -0.34
N VAL A 100 0.90 10.94 -0.28
CA VAL A 100 1.69 10.90 0.97
C VAL A 100 2.92 11.80 0.91
N ILE A 101 3.50 12.03 -0.27
CA ILE A 101 4.76 12.78 -0.43
C ILE A 101 4.59 14.23 0.00
N GLU A 102 3.41 14.83 -0.22
CA GLU A 102 3.06 16.18 0.21
C GLU A 102 2.99 16.36 1.73
N HIS A 103 2.93 15.25 2.47
CA HIS A 103 2.90 15.22 3.93
C HIS A 103 4.25 14.86 4.55
N MET A 104 5.25 14.54 3.74
CA MET A 104 6.60 14.25 4.21
C MET A 104 7.37 15.55 4.43
N ASP A 105 8.25 15.53 5.44
CA ASP A 105 9.17 16.64 5.67
C ASP A 105 10.05 16.85 4.43
N LYS A 106 10.22 18.12 4.07
CA LYS A 106 11.10 18.54 2.97
C LYS A 106 12.48 18.78 3.56
N ASP A 107 13.29 17.75 3.61
CA ASP A 107 14.72 17.90 3.84
C ASP A 107 15.41 18.49 2.60
#